data_AF-A0A378L0G8-F1
#
_entry.id   AF-A0A378L0G8-F1
#
_cell.length_a   1.000
_cell.length_b   1.000
_cell.length_c   1.000
_cell.angle_alpha   90.00
_cell.angle_beta   90.00
_cell.angle_gamma   90.00
#
_symmetry.space_group_name_H-M   'P 1'
#
loop_
_entity.id
_entity.type
_entity.pdbx_description
1 polymer ?
#
loop_
_entity_poly.entity_id
_entity_poly.type
_entity_poly.pdbx_seq_one_letter_code
_entity_poly.pdbx_strand_id
1 'polypeptide(L)'
;MSKSLLTKAKKIVDILERESNHSFDPEKLIKFDEIPTYHYFMGKGKKDKDVYIPDEDELRNEHELQQLLASVLFAEEDRILQGDTFVSSEYFKEKLTQAYHYVSTKYASQTEEFRKYKLDAIEFLLCQIIGLRVLKEIRYKNLPFPYEPITEEMADKEFNGLIDKIENTPITMAFTSTIPNSYVGWSVSDRVMQHQRYEVTNSAFKNKDGSYRTPVSSWHADTLSSVINGFLRQIAMKSRNRGNDYHFENKNMALTGHVVRTKLTRKFGAQQHKPFHIPCLINFLQTNYKDSFVIESYLDLCAGWGDRLVGALASSSLGLKRYVATDPNTTIHAGYQEITSRYKPAGFEVIIHTKPMEDCDITELCPDGKPNQLMYTSPPYFGLEKYQGANQSYLRYMSYNVWKEQFLYVLVQQAIKGLVLGGYLAIEMGRDKNIDIPGDLNSYLSKCKFLTVLHSFYQKNHQNSCTYLARFTGDYSIEKPFLHVDEPKAINNVQSAVNQNSEPVEQNELVVASNSNLSYKKRKGIISFFSQDENKIVSQSMKKIALENNPGFDARLSFFEVREGATNTEQDLQKHTIRLL
;
A
#
# COMPACT_ATOMS: atom_id res chain seq x y z
N MET A 1 -44.43 -3.40 -4.53
CA MET A 1 -43.27 -3.94 -5.28
C MET A 1 -42.01 -3.57 -4.52
N SER A 2 -41.03 -4.46 -4.42
CA SER A 2 -39.73 -4.11 -3.83
C SER A 2 -39.10 -2.98 -4.66
N LYS A 3 -38.79 -1.85 -4.03
CA LYS A 3 -38.08 -0.74 -4.68
C LYS A 3 -36.76 -1.26 -5.23
N SER A 4 -36.56 -1.14 -6.55
CA SER A 4 -35.31 -1.53 -7.17
C SER A 4 -34.33 -0.36 -7.13
N LEU A 5 -33.44 -0.37 -6.15
CA LEU A 5 -32.47 0.71 -5.95
C LEU A 5 -31.44 0.79 -7.07
N LEU A 6 -31.02 2.01 -7.42
CA LEU A 6 -29.97 2.30 -8.41
C LEU A 6 -28.57 2.02 -7.86
N THR A 7 -28.26 0.74 -7.72
CA THR A 7 -27.01 0.27 -7.09
C THR A 7 -25.99 -0.29 -8.08
N LYS A 8 -26.40 -0.61 -9.32
CA LYS A 8 -25.52 -1.16 -10.37
C LYS A 8 -25.27 -0.13 -11.47
N ALA A 9 -24.01 0.10 -11.81
CA ALA A 9 -23.60 1.02 -12.87
C ALA A 9 -24.30 0.74 -14.20
N LYS A 10 -24.27 -0.52 -14.67
CA LYS A 10 -24.92 -0.92 -15.92
C LYS A 10 -26.40 -0.55 -15.96
N LYS A 11 -27.10 -0.79 -14.86
CA LYS A 11 -28.54 -0.52 -14.76
C LYS A 11 -28.85 0.97 -14.86
N ILE A 12 -28.05 1.81 -14.22
CA ILE A 12 -28.20 3.27 -14.30
C ILE A 12 -27.97 3.74 -15.74
N VAL A 13 -26.91 3.24 -16.39
CA VAL A 13 -26.59 3.55 -17.78
C VAL A 13 -27.71 3.09 -18.72
N ASP A 14 -28.17 1.83 -18.62
CA ASP A 14 -29.21 1.28 -19.48
C ASP A 14 -30.53 2.08 -19.41
N ILE A 15 -30.87 2.63 -18.22
CA ILE A 15 -32.01 3.54 -18.06
C ILE A 15 -31.74 4.84 -18.82
N LEU A 16 -30.61 5.49 -18.56
CA LEU A 16 -30.28 6.78 -19.17
C LEU A 16 -30.10 6.67 -20.70
N GLU A 17 -29.57 5.58 -21.24
CA GLU A 17 -29.44 5.35 -22.68
C GLU A 17 -30.81 5.25 -23.35
N ARG A 18 -31.74 4.49 -22.76
CA ARG A 18 -33.09 4.30 -23.30
C ARG A 18 -33.84 5.61 -23.39
N GLU A 19 -33.78 6.41 -22.34
CA GLU A 19 -34.58 7.63 -22.23
C GLU A 19 -33.96 8.80 -23.00
N SER A 20 -32.63 8.85 -23.11
CA SER A 20 -31.94 9.89 -23.89
C SER A 20 -31.75 9.55 -25.36
N ASN A 21 -31.93 8.28 -25.77
CA ASN A 21 -31.62 7.77 -27.11
C ASN A 21 -30.14 7.97 -27.53
N HIS A 22 -29.21 7.93 -26.56
CA HIS A 22 -27.76 8.00 -26.80
C HIS A 22 -27.08 6.75 -26.23
N SER A 23 -26.10 6.21 -26.95
CA SER A 23 -25.28 5.10 -26.43
C SER A 23 -24.10 5.62 -25.61
N PHE A 24 -23.92 5.07 -24.42
CA PHE A 24 -22.84 5.40 -23.52
C PHE A 24 -21.53 4.72 -23.97
N ASP A 25 -21.56 3.43 -24.27
CA ASP A 25 -20.36 2.67 -24.63
C ASP A 25 -20.59 1.80 -25.88
N PRO A 26 -20.75 2.41 -27.06
CA PRO A 26 -21.02 1.69 -28.30
C PRO A 26 -19.92 0.69 -28.68
N GLU A 27 -18.67 0.99 -28.34
CA GLU A 27 -17.51 0.12 -28.62
C GLU A 27 -17.28 -0.96 -27.56
N LYS A 28 -18.07 -0.99 -26.49
CA LYS A 28 -17.98 -1.96 -25.39
C LYS A 28 -16.59 -2.00 -24.73
N LEU A 29 -15.97 -0.84 -24.56
CA LEU A 29 -14.66 -0.70 -23.91
C LEU A 29 -14.73 -0.82 -22.38
N ILE A 30 -15.94 -0.77 -21.79
CA ILE A 30 -16.17 -0.80 -20.34
C ILE A 30 -16.83 -2.13 -19.93
N LYS A 31 -16.16 -2.85 -19.03
CA LYS A 31 -16.63 -4.08 -18.39
C LYS A 31 -17.43 -3.75 -17.14
N PHE A 32 -18.71 -3.49 -17.31
CA PHE A 32 -19.60 -3.14 -16.20
C PHE A 32 -19.64 -4.17 -15.07
N ASP A 33 -19.43 -5.46 -15.34
CA ASP A 33 -19.42 -6.52 -14.34
C ASP A 33 -18.22 -6.44 -13.36
N GLU A 34 -17.17 -5.71 -13.73
CA GLU A 34 -16.04 -5.43 -12.85
C GLU A 34 -16.30 -4.23 -11.92
N ILE A 35 -17.26 -3.37 -12.26
CA ILE A 35 -17.61 -2.19 -11.45
C ILE A 35 -18.39 -2.67 -10.22
N PRO A 36 -17.95 -2.33 -8.99
CA PRO A 36 -18.62 -2.80 -7.78
C PRO A 36 -20.02 -2.19 -7.67
N THR A 37 -20.88 -2.88 -6.93
CA THR A 37 -22.18 -2.32 -6.54
C THR A 37 -21.96 -1.06 -5.70
N TYR A 38 -22.65 0.02 -6.06
CA TYR A 38 -22.62 1.25 -5.30
C TYR A 38 -23.46 1.10 -4.04
N HIS A 39 -22.81 1.29 -2.89
CA HIS A 39 -23.46 1.29 -1.59
C HIS A 39 -23.51 2.72 -1.05
N TYR A 40 -24.71 3.26 -0.91
CA TYR A 40 -24.92 4.55 -0.26
C TYR A 40 -24.79 4.38 1.26
N PHE A 41 -23.87 5.12 1.87
CA PHE A 41 -23.60 5.03 3.31
C PHE A 41 -24.09 6.29 4.04
N MET A 42 -25.27 6.22 4.68
CA MET A 42 -25.62 7.20 5.73
C MET A 42 -24.83 6.94 7.01
N GLY A 43 -24.57 7.98 7.81
CA GLY A 43 -23.89 7.90 9.11
C GLY A 43 -24.44 6.82 10.06
N LYS A 44 -23.62 6.36 11.01
CA LYS A 44 -23.98 5.28 11.96
C LYS A 44 -25.28 5.62 12.71
N GLY A 45 -26.22 4.66 12.78
CA GLY A 45 -27.40 4.73 13.67
C GLY A 45 -28.77 4.97 13.03
N LYS A 46 -28.87 5.20 11.71
CA LYS A 46 -30.18 5.44 11.04
C LYS A 46 -30.75 4.18 10.38
N LYS A 47 -32.02 3.88 10.69
CA LYS A 47 -32.68 2.58 10.38
C LYS A 47 -33.43 2.51 9.04
N ASP A 48 -33.56 3.59 8.27
CA ASP A 48 -34.24 3.56 6.97
C ASP A 48 -33.53 4.47 5.96
N LYS A 49 -32.63 3.89 5.15
CA LYS A 49 -31.82 4.63 4.17
C LYS A 49 -32.44 4.62 2.77
N ASP A 50 -33.26 3.63 2.49
CA ASP A 50 -33.76 3.35 1.14
C ASP A 50 -34.79 4.38 0.69
N VAL A 51 -35.47 5.06 1.63
CA VAL A 51 -36.41 6.13 1.33
C VAL A 51 -35.76 7.35 0.65
N TYR A 52 -34.47 7.58 0.87
CA TYR A 52 -33.75 8.72 0.30
C TYR A 52 -33.06 8.37 -1.03
N ILE A 53 -32.71 7.11 -1.24
CA ILE A 53 -31.98 6.66 -2.42
C ILE A 53 -32.93 6.71 -3.63
N PRO A 54 -32.57 7.39 -4.73
CA PRO A 54 -33.35 7.32 -5.96
C PRO A 54 -33.47 5.86 -6.47
N ASP A 55 -34.69 5.46 -6.78
CA ASP A 55 -34.99 4.16 -7.40
C ASP A 55 -35.19 4.31 -8.91
N GLU A 56 -35.42 3.19 -9.60
CA GLU A 56 -35.68 3.21 -11.04
C GLU A 56 -36.88 4.07 -11.43
N ASP A 57 -37.96 4.00 -10.66
CA ASP A 57 -39.20 4.69 -11.00
C ASP A 57 -39.02 6.20 -10.89
N GLU A 58 -38.31 6.67 -9.86
CA GLU A 58 -37.92 8.08 -9.76
C GLU A 58 -37.08 8.51 -10.96
N LEU A 59 -36.05 7.73 -11.35
CA LEU A 59 -35.19 8.11 -12.47
C LEU A 59 -35.92 8.11 -13.83
N ARG A 60 -36.91 7.22 -14.03
CA ARG A 60 -37.70 7.17 -15.26
C ARG A 60 -38.73 8.29 -15.36
N ASN A 61 -39.37 8.63 -14.24
CA ASN A 61 -40.51 9.54 -14.24
C ASN A 61 -40.13 11.00 -13.95
N GLU A 62 -38.98 11.24 -13.32
CA GLU A 62 -38.54 12.59 -12.96
C GLU A 62 -37.61 13.19 -14.03
N HIS A 63 -38.23 13.88 -14.99
CA HIS A 63 -37.55 14.46 -16.15
C HIS A 63 -36.39 15.41 -15.79
N GLU A 64 -36.53 16.25 -14.75
CA GLU A 64 -35.43 17.14 -14.31
C GLU A 64 -34.20 16.36 -13.83
N LEU A 65 -34.40 15.29 -13.04
CA LEU A 65 -33.31 14.44 -12.57
C LEU A 65 -32.67 13.69 -13.73
N GLN A 66 -33.48 13.14 -14.62
CA GLN A 66 -33.03 12.46 -15.82
C GLN A 66 -32.18 13.38 -16.71
N GLN A 67 -32.65 14.61 -16.99
CA GLN A 67 -31.91 15.60 -17.76
C GLN A 67 -30.57 15.97 -17.10
N LEU A 68 -30.56 16.18 -15.77
CA LEU A 68 -29.33 16.45 -15.03
C LEU A 68 -28.30 15.33 -15.25
N LEU A 69 -28.68 14.07 -15.02
CA LEU A 69 -27.76 12.94 -15.14
C LEU A 69 -27.35 12.67 -16.59
N ALA A 70 -28.29 12.74 -17.54
CA ALA A 70 -28.01 12.58 -18.97
C ALA A 70 -27.07 13.68 -19.48
N SER A 71 -27.23 14.93 -19.02
CA SER A 71 -26.33 16.05 -19.36
C SER A 71 -24.89 15.86 -18.87
N VAL A 72 -24.66 14.96 -17.92
CA VAL A 72 -23.30 14.60 -17.49
C VAL A 72 -22.79 13.40 -18.27
N LEU A 73 -23.64 12.39 -18.46
CA LEU A 73 -23.24 11.12 -19.05
C LEU A 73 -23.00 11.21 -20.56
N PHE A 74 -23.83 12.00 -21.27
CA PHE A 74 -23.87 12.04 -22.73
C PHE A 74 -23.48 13.37 -23.35
N ALA A 75 -23.44 14.48 -22.59
CA ALA A 75 -23.18 15.78 -23.20
C ALA A 75 -21.88 15.78 -24.02
N GLU A 76 -21.97 16.38 -25.20
CA GLU A 76 -20.97 16.34 -26.27
C GLU A 76 -19.81 17.35 -26.08
N GLU A 77 -19.86 18.22 -25.06
CA GLU A 77 -18.89 19.31 -24.92
C GLU A 77 -17.64 18.95 -24.08
N ASP A 78 -16.51 19.53 -24.50
CA ASP A 78 -15.16 19.52 -23.94
C ASP A 78 -15.02 20.02 -22.48
N ARG A 79 -16.07 19.93 -21.65
CA ARG A 79 -16.09 20.41 -20.26
C ARG A 79 -15.47 19.43 -19.27
N ILE A 80 -15.35 18.16 -19.66
CA ILE A 80 -14.65 17.09 -18.94
C ILE A 80 -13.39 16.74 -19.73
N LEU A 81 -12.27 16.57 -19.02
CA LEU A 81 -10.93 16.35 -19.58
C LEU A 81 -10.34 17.54 -20.36
N GLN A 82 -10.12 18.65 -19.67
CA GLN A 82 -9.40 19.82 -20.18
C GLN A 82 -7.94 19.80 -19.70
N GLY A 83 -7.03 19.30 -20.53
CA GLY A 83 -5.62 19.11 -20.15
C GLY A 83 -5.48 18.16 -18.96
N ASP A 84 -4.80 18.59 -17.89
CA ASP A 84 -4.67 17.81 -16.63
C ASP A 84 -5.92 17.89 -15.72
N THR A 85 -6.98 18.60 -16.14
CA THR A 85 -8.21 18.76 -15.37
C THR A 85 -9.30 17.82 -15.89
N PHE A 86 -9.56 16.73 -15.14
CA PHE A 86 -10.61 15.77 -15.45
C PHE A 86 -12.00 16.35 -15.25
N VAL A 87 -12.22 17.01 -14.11
CA VAL A 87 -13.48 17.70 -13.77
C VAL A 87 -13.12 19.07 -13.22
N SER A 88 -13.55 20.15 -13.87
CA SER A 88 -13.27 21.49 -13.37
C SER A 88 -14.08 21.83 -12.12
N SER A 89 -13.56 22.72 -11.30
CA SER A 89 -14.23 23.19 -10.08
C SER A 89 -15.60 23.80 -10.41
N GLU A 90 -15.66 24.64 -11.45
CA GLU A 90 -16.88 25.32 -11.87
C GLU A 90 -17.93 24.34 -12.42
N TYR A 91 -17.53 23.38 -13.25
CA TYR A 91 -18.44 22.35 -13.72
C TYR A 91 -19.02 21.53 -12.57
N PHE A 92 -18.18 21.13 -11.59
CA PHE A 92 -18.68 20.32 -10.49
C PHE A 92 -19.63 21.12 -9.57
N LYS A 93 -19.31 22.37 -9.27
CA LYS A 93 -20.21 23.28 -8.52
C LYS A 93 -21.54 23.47 -9.24
N GLU A 94 -21.51 23.69 -10.55
CA GLU A 94 -22.72 23.84 -11.38
C GLU A 94 -23.65 22.62 -11.22
N LYS A 95 -23.11 21.40 -11.35
CA LYS A 95 -23.90 20.16 -11.24
C LYS A 95 -24.41 19.91 -9.82
N LEU A 96 -23.62 20.25 -8.81
CA LEU A 96 -24.05 20.20 -7.40
C LEU A 96 -25.19 21.19 -7.13
N THR A 97 -25.14 22.41 -7.68
CA THR A 97 -26.21 23.41 -7.57
C THR A 97 -27.48 22.94 -8.29
N GLN A 98 -27.36 22.33 -9.47
CA GLN A 98 -28.52 21.74 -10.18
C GLN A 98 -29.18 20.63 -9.35
N ALA A 99 -28.38 19.76 -8.71
CA ALA A 99 -28.89 18.74 -7.80
C ALA A 99 -29.61 19.34 -6.57
N TYR A 100 -29.05 20.41 -5.98
CA TYR A 100 -29.70 21.13 -4.88
C TYR A 100 -31.02 21.75 -5.32
N HIS A 101 -31.06 22.43 -6.45
CA HIS A 101 -32.27 23.05 -6.98
C HIS A 101 -33.37 22.01 -7.21
N TYR A 102 -33.04 20.89 -7.85
CA TYR A 102 -33.98 19.78 -8.05
C TYR A 102 -34.58 19.31 -6.72
N VAL A 103 -33.74 19.07 -5.70
CA VAL A 103 -34.24 18.60 -4.40
C VAL A 103 -35.08 19.65 -3.68
N SER A 104 -34.64 20.90 -3.68
CA SER A 104 -35.34 22.00 -3.02
C SER A 104 -36.71 22.27 -3.63
N THR A 105 -36.84 22.14 -4.95
CA THR A 105 -38.11 22.34 -5.67
C THR A 105 -39.01 21.11 -5.56
N LYS A 106 -38.52 19.92 -5.92
CA LYS A 106 -39.33 18.68 -5.94
C LYS A 106 -39.82 18.27 -4.56
N TYR A 107 -38.98 18.44 -3.55
CA TYR A 107 -39.24 18.01 -2.17
C TYR A 107 -39.47 19.20 -1.24
N ALA A 108 -39.99 20.31 -1.76
CA ALA A 108 -40.32 21.51 -0.98
C ALA A 108 -41.27 21.24 0.19
N SER A 109 -42.25 20.34 -0.02
CA SER A 109 -43.23 19.94 1.01
C SER A 109 -42.69 18.99 2.07
N GLN A 110 -41.49 18.43 1.88
CA GLN A 110 -40.88 17.49 2.82
C GLN A 110 -40.18 18.23 3.97
N THR A 111 -39.76 17.47 4.99
CA THR A 111 -38.97 18.06 6.09
C THR A 111 -37.59 18.48 5.60
N GLU A 112 -36.99 19.44 6.31
CA GLU A 112 -35.61 19.85 6.07
C GLU A 112 -34.64 18.66 6.18
N GLU A 113 -34.85 17.78 7.16
CA GLU A 113 -34.07 16.56 7.32
C GLU A 113 -34.21 15.61 6.12
N PHE A 114 -35.43 15.45 5.58
CA PHE A 114 -35.63 14.62 4.40
C PHE A 114 -34.86 15.18 3.20
N ARG A 115 -35.00 16.48 2.91
CA ARG A 115 -34.28 17.14 1.81
C ARG A 115 -32.77 16.99 1.95
N LYS A 116 -32.25 17.09 3.17
CA LYS A 116 -30.83 16.88 3.46
C LYS A 116 -30.31 15.54 2.96
N TYR A 117 -30.97 14.45 3.34
CA TYR A 117 -30.56 13.10 3.00
C TYR A 117 -30.88 12.74 1.55
N LYS A 118 -31.98 13.28 1.02
CA LYS A 118 -32.33 13.12 -0.38
C LYS A 118 -31.28 13.76 -1.30
N LEU A 119 -30.86 14.98 -0.98
CA LEU A 119 -29.75 15.66 -1.66
C LEU A 119 -28.45 14.89 -1.52
N ASP A 120 -28.13 14.41 -0.31
CA ASP A 120 -26.94 13.60 -0.07
C ASP A 120 -26.93 12.29 -0.90
N ALA A 121 -28.09 11.67 -1.14
CA ALA A 121 -28.22 10.50 -2.00
C ALA A 121 -28.13 10.85 -3.50
N ILE A 122 -28.72 11.96 -3.94
CA ILE A 122 -28.65 12.43 -5.33
C ILE A 122 -27.23 12.89 -5.69
N GLU A 123 -26.53 13.56 -4.78
CA GLU A 123 -25.10 13.89 -4.93
C GLU A 123 -24.25 12.64 -5.13
N PHE A 124 -24.55 11.57 -4.39
CA PHE A 124 -23.85 10.30 -4.53
C PHE A 124 -24.12 9.68 -5.90
N LEU A 125 -25.36 9.70 -6.39
CA LEU A 125 -25.71 9.26 -7.75
C LEU A 125 -25.01 10.13 -8.81
N LEU A 126 -25.03 11.45 -8.67
CA LEU A 126 -24.34 12.39 -9.55
C LEU A 126 -22.83 12.11 -9.61
N CYS A 127 -22.17 11.86 -8.47
CA CYS A 127 -20.76 11.50 -8.42
C CYS A 127 -20.46 10.15 -9.11
N GLN A 128 -21.40 9.20 -9.09
CA GLN A 128 -21.29 7.95 -9.87
C GLN A 128 -21.33 8.24 -11.37
N ILE A 129 -22.29 9.07 -11.82
CA ILE A 129 -22.42 9.45 -13.23
C ILE A 129 -21.17 10.18 -13.73
N ILE A 130 -20.65 11.15 -12.96
CA ILE A 130 -19.39 11.83 -13.31
C ILE A 130 -18.24 10.82 -13.36
N GLY A 131 -18.14 9.90 -12.40
CA GLY A 131 -17.11 8.85 -12.39
C GLY A 131 -17.18 7.92 -13.60
N LEU A 132 -18.38 7.55 -14.05
CA LEU A 132 -18.59 6.77 -15.27
C LEU A 132 -18.22 7.56 -16.52
N ARG A 133 -18.61 8.84 -16.60
CA ARG A 133 -18.23 9.72 -17.71
C ARG A 133 -16.71 9.87 -17.83
N VAL A 134 -16.02 10.14 -16.72
CA VAL A 134 -14.54 10.25 -16.72
C VAL A 134 -13.90 8.91 -17.13
N LEU A 135 -14.41 7.78 -16.66
CA LEU A 135 -13.93 6.46 -17.07
C LEU A 135 -14.07 6.27 -18.60
N LYS A 136 -15.24 6.58 -19.16
CA LYS A 136 -15.48 6.52 -20.61
C LYS A 136 -14.44 7.33 -21.37
N GLU A 137 -14.24 8.59 -21.00
CA GLU A 137 -13.29 9.46 -21.68
C GLU A 137 -11.85 8.93 -21.60
N ILE A 138 -11.43 8.39 -20.45
CA ILE A 138 -10.10 7.75 -20.31
C ILE A 138 -9.95 6.55 -21.25
N ARG A 139 -10.99 5.71 -21.39
CA ARG A 139 -10.95 4.52 -22.26
C ARG A 139 -10.94 4.90 -23.74
N TYR A 140 -11.84 5.77 -24.17
CA TYR A 140 -11.98 6.16 -25.58
C TYR A 140 -10.79 6.97 -26.09
N LYS A 141 -10.22 7.84 -25.24
CA LYS A 141 -9.02 8.61 -25.57
C LYS A 141 -7.71 7.85 -25.28
N ASN A 142 -7.81 6.61 -24.79
CA ASN A 142 -6.69 5.78 -24.37
C ASN A 142 -5.66 6.55 -23.51
N LEU A 143 -6.14 7.29 -22.51
CA LEU A 143 -5.29 8.19 -21.74
C LEU A 143 -4.34 7.39 -20.83
N PRO A 144 -3.03 7.70 -20.87
CA PRO A 144 -2.09 7.08 -19.96
C PRO A 144 -2.39 7.50 -18.51
N PHE A 145 -1.82 6.78 -17.56
CA PHE A 145 -1.79 7.24 -16.18
C PHE A 145 -1.21 8.67 -16.14
N PRO A 146 -1.82 9.62 -15.41
CA PRO A 146 -1.43 11.02 -15.47
C PRO A 146 -0.17 11.22 -14.62
N TYR A 147 1.00 10.81 -15.13
CA TYR A 147 2.30 11.05 -14.52
C TYR A 147 2.57 12.55 -14.34
N GLU A 148 3.40 12.90 -13.37
CA GLU A 148 3.77 14.30 -13.10
C GLU A 148 4.74 14.76 -14.20
N PRO A 149 4.47 15.87 -14.92
CA PRO A 149 5.35 16.37 -15.97
C PRO A 149 6.55 17.12 -15.36
N ILE A 150 7.47 16.38 -14.76
CA ILE A 150 8.65 16.95 -14.08
C ILE A 150 9.78 17.07 -15.09
N THR A 151 10.18 18.30 -15.41
CA THR A 151 11.35 18.55 -16.26
C THR A 151 12.64 18.50 -15.44
N GLU A 152 13.78 18.38 -16.12
CA GLU A 152 15.07 18.49 -15.45
C GLU A 152 15.26 19.84 -14.75
N GLU A 153 14.85 20.93 -15.40
CA GLU A 153 14.93 22.29 -14.86
C GLU A 153 14.11 22.45 -13.57
N MET A 154 12.92 21.84 -13.51
CA MET A 154 12.10 21.83 -12.29
C MET A 154 12.81 21.09 -11.15
N ALA A 155 13.38 19.91 -11.44
CA ALA A 155 14.13 19.13 -10.46
C ALA A 155 15.37 19.88 -9.96
N ASP A 156 16.13 20.52 -10.86
CA ASP A 156 17.31 21.30 -10.51
C ASP A 156 16.96 22.49 -9.62
N LYS A 157 15.89 23.21 -9.97
CA LYS A 157 15.38 24.33 -9.19
C LYS A 157 14.97 23.89 -7.77
N GLU A 158 14.29 22.75 -7.64
CA GLU A 158 13.92 22.22 -6.33
C GLU A 158 15.11 21.70 -5.53
N PHE A 159 16.12 21.12 -6.17
CA PHE A 159 17.35 20.68 -5.50
C PHE A 159 18.14 21.87 -4.96
N ASN A 160 18.33 22.92 -5.77
CA ASN A 160 18.97 24.15 -5.33
C ASN A 160 18.15 24.84 -4.22
N GLY A 161 16.82 24.87 -4.36
CA GLY A 161 15.94 25.36 -3.31
C GLY A 161 16.01 24.55 -2.00
N LEU A 162 16.33 23.25 -2.06
CA LEU A 162 16.60 22.43 -0.89
C LEU A 162 17.92 22.85 -0.23
N ILE A 163 19.01 23.04 -1.00
CA ILE A 163 20.30 23.54 -0.48
C ILE A 163 20.13 24.93 0.14
N ASP A 164 19.52 25.86 -0.59
CA ASP A 164 19.27 27.23 -0.12
C ASP A 164 18.50 27.25 1.20
N LYS A 165 17.50 26.36 1.33
CA LYS A 165 16.73 26.24 2.56
C LYS A 165 17.58 25.72 3.71
N ILE A 166 18.49 24.78 3.47
CA ILE A 166 19.40 24.24 4.48
C ILE A 166 20.37 25.31 4.97
N GLU A 167 20.94 26.10 4.05
CA GLU A 167 21.98 27.08 4.35
C GLU A 167 21.43 28.37 4.95
N ASN A 168 20.29 28.85 4.46
CA ASN A 168 19.80 30.20 4.77
C ASN A 168 18.62 30.23 5.75
N THR A 169 17.98 29.08 6.02
CA THR A 169 16.85 29.02 6.96
C THR A 169 17.25 28.29 8.24
N PRO A 170 17.18 28.92 9.42
CA PRO A 170 17.41 28.23 10.68
C PRO A 170 16.49 27.01 10.81
N ILE A 171 17.09 25.82 10.80
CA ILE A 171 16.36 24.57 11.00
C ILE A 171 16.08 24.44 12.51
N THR A 172 14.85 24.75 12.90
CA THR A 172 14.39 24.58 14.28
C THR A 172 13.67 23.25 14.44
N MET A 173 14.28 22.33 15.20
CA MET A 173 13.65 21.10 15.66
C MET A 173 13.74 21.04 17.18
N ALA A 174 12.60 20.89 17.83
CA ALA A 174 12.49 20.59 19.26
C ALA A 174 12.18 19.10 19.46
N PHE A 175 12.59 18.53 20.59
CA PHE A 175 12.28 17.15 20.96
C PHE A 175 10.77 16.84 20.83
N THR A 176 9.89 17.75 21.23
CA THR A 176 8.43 17.58 21.16
C THR A 176 7.81 17.90 19.79
N SER A 177 8.62 18.20 18.78
CA SER A 177 8.15 18.64 17.46
C SER A 177 8.20 17.53 16.41
N THR A 178 7.28 17.60 15.45
CA THR A 178 7.36 16.82 14.22
C THR A 178 8.59 17.23 13.43
N ILE A 179 9.29 16.30 12.79
CA ILE A 179 10.27 16.68 11.74
C ILE A 179 9.54 17.57 10.73
N PRO A 180 10.11 18.73 10.33
CA PRO A 180 9.47 19.65 9.41
C PRO A 180 9.07 18.97 8.09
N ASN A 181 7.77 18.95 7.81
CA ASN A 181 7.24 18.34 6.60
C ASN A 181 7.35 19.33 5.43
N SER A 182 8.40 19.18 4.63
CA SER A 182 8.69 20.02 3.46
C SER A 182 8.75 19.15 2.21
N TYR A 183 8.12 19.61 1.13
CA TYR A 183 8.17 18.96 -0.19
C TYR A 183 9.33 19.46 -1.07
N VAL A 184 10.19 20.34 -0.55
CA VAL A 184 11.34 20.82 -1.33
C VAL A 184 12.31 19.67 -1.66
N GLY A 185 12.80 19.65 -2.90
CA GLY A 185 13.66 18.59 -3.44
C GLY A 185 12.93 17.30 -3.82
N TRP A 186 11.60 17.24 -3.65
CA TRP A 186 10.81 16.04 -3.88
C TRP A 186 10.77 15.63 -5.37
N SER A 187 10.72 16.61 -6.27
CA SER A 187 10.68 16.34 -7.72
C SER A 187 11.95 15.67 -8.26
N VAL A 188 13.07 15.72 -7.52
CA VAL A 188 14.36 15.16 -7.95
C VAL A 188 14.30 13.65 -8.11
N SER A 189 13.89 12.95 -7.05
CA SER A 189 13.66 11.50 -7.08
C SER A 189 12.45 11.16 -7.96
N ASP A 190 11.40 11.98 -7.91
CA ASP A 190 10.18 11.72 -8.66
C ASP A 190 10.36 11.72 -10.17
N ARG A 191 11.19 12.62 -10.70
CA ARG A 191 11.51 12.69 -12.12
C ARG A 191 11.94 11.32 -12.67
N VAL A 192 12.78 10.61 -11.92
CA VAL A 192 13.41 9.37 -12.38
C VAL A 192 12.72 8.12 -11.87
N MET A 193 12.00 8.20 -10.74
CA MET A 193 11.39 7.03 -10.09
C MET A 193 9.87 6.91 -10.23
N GLN A 194 9.16 7.97 -10.68
CA GLN A 194 7.69 7.99 -10.58
C GLN A 194 7.00 6.83 -11.32
N HIS A 195 7.52 6.43 -12.49
CA HIS A 195 6.96 5.33 -13.28
C HIS A 195 6.98 4.03 -12.49
N GLN A 196 8.17 3.63 -12.07
CA GLN A 196 8.38 2.43 -11.28
C GLN A 196 7.58 2.48 -9.98
N ARG A 197 7.62 3.62 -9.27
CA ARG A 197 6.86 3.80 -8.03
C ARG A 197 5.36 3.57 -8.24
N TYR A 198 4.72 4.19 -9.22
CA TYR A 198 3.28 4.04 -9.42
C TYR A 198 2.88 2.69 -10.03
N GLU A 199 3.81 2.00 -10.70
CA GLU A 199 3.60 0.69 -11.28
C GLU A 199 3.75 -0.44 -10.27
N VAL A 200 4.65 -0.30 -9.28
CA VAL A 200 5.02 -1.39 -8.37
C VAL A 200 4.66 -1.16 -6.91
N THR A 201 4.46 0.10 -6.48
CA THR A 201 3.94 0.33 -5.12
C THR A 201 2.53 -0.20 -5.06
N ASN A 202 2.32 -1.10 -4.11
CA ASN A 202 1.01 -1.57 -3.74
C ASN A 202 0.80 -1.32 -2.25
N SER A 203 -0.47 -1.21 -1.86
CA SER A 203 -0.89 -1.33 -0.47
C SER A 203 -1.46 -2.73 -0.22
N ALA A 204 -1.91 -3.02 1.00
CA ALA A 204 -2.49 -4.31 1.39
C ALA A 204 -3.75 -4.77 0.59
N PHE A 205 -4.24 -4.01 -0.39
CA PHE A 205 -5.43 -4.35 -1.17
C PHE A 205 -5.11 -5.30 -2.34
N LYS A 206 -5.78 -6.46 -2.33
CA LYS A 206 -5.70 -7.47 -3.38
C LYS A 206 -6.90 -7.42 -4.32
N ASN A 207 -6.66 -7.77 -5.58
CA ASN A 207 -7.68 -8.18 -6.54
C ASN A 207 -8.28 -9.53 -6.15
N LYS A 208 -9.37 -9.92 -6.81
CA LYS A 208 -10.04 -11.22 -6.59
C LYS A 208 -9.12 -12.41 -6.86
N ASP A 209 -8.18 -12.26 -7.78
CA ASP A 209 -7.15 -13.25 -8.15
C ASP A 209 -5.97 -13.29 -7.16
N GLY A 210 -5.98 -12.44 -6.13
CA GLY A 210 -4.91 -12.35 -5.14
C GLY A 210 -3.73 -11.44 -5.53
N SER A 211 -3.69 -10.91 -6.75
CA SER A 211 -2.70 -9.92 -7.18
C SER A 211 -2.90 -8.58 -6.46
N TYR A 212 -1.84 -7.80 -6.31
CA TYR A 212 -1.91 -6.50 -5.65
C TYR A 212 -2.36 -5.40 -6.60
N ARG A 213 -3.14 -4.43 -6.10
CA ARG A 213 -3.47 -3.22 -6.86
C ARG A 213 -2.40 -2.16 -6.68
N THR A 214 -1.98 -1.55 -7.78
CA THR A 214 -1.11 -0.37 -7.81
C THR A 214 -1.88 0.84 -8.31
N PRO A 215 -1.36 2.07 -8.13
CA PRO A 215 -1.96 3.26 -8.73
C PRO A 215 -2.20 3.11 -10.25
N VAL A 216 -1.21 2.61 -11.00
CA VAL A 216 -1.32 2.41 -12.45
C VAL A 216 -2.30 1.29 -12.79
N SER A 217 -2.23 0.14 -12.13
CA SER A 217 -3.17 -0.96 -12.41
C SER A 217 -4.62 -0.54 -12.11
N SER A 218 -4.82 0.30 -11.10
CA SER A 218 -6.14 0.82 -10.73
C SER A 218 -6.68 1.84 -11.74
N TRP A 219 -5.81 2.58 -12.43
CA TRP A 219 -6.18 3.49 -13.51
C TRP A 219 -6.72 2.74 -14.74
N HIS A 220 -6.12 1.60 -15.06
CA HIS A 220 -6.55 0.76 -16.17
C HIS A 220 -7.74 -0.17 -15.82
N ALA A 221 -8.15 -0.26 -14.56
CA ALA A 221 -9.30 -1.05 -14.13
C ALA A 221 -10.62 -0.24 -14.18
N ASP A 222 -11.74 -0.87 -14.56
CA ASP A 222 -13.03 -0.16 -14.65
C ASP A 222 -13.64 0.19 -13.29
N THR A 223 -13.12 -0.45 -12.24
CA THR A 223 -13.36 -0.04 -10.84
C THR A 223 -12.91 1.40 -10.55
N LEU A 224 -12.12 2.03 -11.43
CA LEU A 224 -11.71 3.44 -11.34
C LEU A 224 -12.92 4.38 -11.22
N SER A 225 -14.03 4.11 -11.92
CA SER A 225 -15.26 4.93 -11.81
C SER A 225 -15.75 5.04 -10.35
N SER A 226 -15.72 3.93 -9.61
CA SER A 226 -16.08 3.90 -8.19
C SER A 226 -15.06 4.61 -7.31
N VAL A 227 -13.79 4.61 -7.70
CA VAL A 227 -12.72 5.33 -7.00
C VAL A 227 -12.92 6.84 -7.16
N ILE A 228 -13.15 7.31 -8.38
CA ILE A 228 -13.45 8.71 -8.70
C ILE A 228 -14.72 9.17 -7.99
N ASN A 229 -15.80 8.37 -8.03
CA ASN A 229 -17.03 8.64 -7.27
C ASN A 229 -16.71 8.91 -5.80
N GLY A 230 -15.93 8.05 -5.15
CA GLY A 230 -15.52 8.23 -3.76
C GLY A 230 -14.74 9.53 -3.50
N PHE A 231 -13.93 9.98 -4.45
CA PHE A 231 -13.16 11.22 -4.33
C PHE A 231 -14.06 12.46 -4.46
N LEU A 232 -14.87 12.50 -5.52
CA LEU A 232 -15.84 13.59 -5.74
C LEU A 232 -16.84 13.67 -4.60
N ARG A 233 -17.28 12.53 -4.09
CA ARG A 233 -18.18 12.44 -2.95
C ARG A 233 -17.60 13.09 -1.69
N GLN A 234 -16.33 12.83 -1.38
CA GLN A 234 -15.66 13.47 -0.25
C GLN A 234 -15.56 15.00 -0.44
N ILE A 235 -15.37 15.46 -1.68
CA ILE A 235 -15.29 16.88 -2.01
C ILE A 235 -16.67 17.54 -1.80
N ALA A 236 -17.74 16.96 -2.34
CA ALA A 236 -19.12 17.44 -2.17
C ALA A 236 -19.57 17.46 -0.70
N MET A 237 -19.26 16.41 0.08
CA MET A 237 -19.61 16.37 1.51
C MET A 237 -18.90 17.47 2.31
N LYS A 238 -17.66 17.82 1.93
CA LYS A 238 -16.89 18.92 2.56
C LYS A 238 -17.36 20.30 2.09
N SER A 239 -17.90 20.45 0.88
CA SER A 239 -18.45 21.73 0.44
C SER A 239 -19.71 22.12 1.23
N ARG A 240 -20.52 21.14 1.63
CA ARG A 240 -21.74 21.33 2.44
C ARG A 240 -21.52 21.48 3.94
N ASN A 241 -20.34 21.19 4.49
CA ASN A 241 -20.14 21.04 5.94
C ASN A 241 -21.18 20.12 6.62
N ARG A 242 -21.76 19.16 5.88
CA ARG A 242 -22.91 18.34 6.31
C ARG A 242 -24.20 19.13 6.64
N GLY A 243 -24.32 20.37 6.18
CA GLY A 243 -25.53 21.19 6.18
C GLY A 243 -26.42 20.93 4.96
N ASN A 244 -27.36 21.84 4.70
CA ASN A 244 -28.27 21.76 3.55
C ASN A 244 -27.82 22.57 2.35
N ASP A 245 -26.98 23.58 2.56
CA ASP A 245 -26.50 24.47 1.51
C ASP A 245 -25.02 24.25 1.23
N TYR A 246 -24.58 24.71 0.07
CA TYR A 246 -23.17 24.68 -0.31
C TYR A 246 -22.45 25.93 0.15
N HIS A 247 -21.24 25.74 0.66
CA HIS A 247 -20.28 26.82 0.92
C HIS A 247 -19.09 26.62 -0.01
N PHE A 248 -19.18 27.21 -1.21
CA PHE A 248 -18.17 27.07 -2.26
C PHE A 248 -17.03 28.08 -2.17
N GLU A 249 -17.16 29.09 -1.30
CA GLU A 249 -16.19 30.18 -1.21
C GLU A 249 -14.79 29.62 -0.92
N ASN A 250 -13.82 30.02 -1.74
CA ASN A 250 -12.41 29.63 -1.64
C ASN A 250 -12.14 28.11 -1.71
N LYS A 251 -13.09 27.30 -2.21
CA LYS A 251 -12.88 25.85 -2.40
C LYS A 251 -12.52 25.53 -3.85
N ASN A 252 -11.32 25.03 -4.08
CA ASN A 252 -10.98 24.33 -5.32
C ASN A 252 -11.53 22.90 -5.25
N MET A 253 -12.52 22.61 -6.10
CA MET A 253 -13.21 21.32 -6.17
C MET A 253 -12.84 20.52 -7.43
N ALA A 254 -11.82 20.96 -8.16
CA ALA A 254 -11.39 20.29 -9.38
C ALA A 254 -10.82 18.89 -9.10
N LEU A 255 -11.11 17.96 -10.01
CA LEU A 255 -10.45 16.67 -10.11
C LEU A 255 -9.34 16.80 -11.16
N THR A 256 -8.11 17.02 -10.72
CA THR A 256 -6.92 17.11 -11.59
C THR A 256 -6.07 15.84 -11.54
N GLY A 257 -5.08 15.70 -12.42
CA GLY A 257 -4.14 14.58 -12.39
C GLY A 257 -3.41 14.49 -11.06
N HIS A 258 -2.98 15.62 -10.52
CA HIS A 258 -2.40 15.67 -9.17
C HIS A 258 -3.33 15.10 -8.09
N VAL A 259 -4.62 15.48 -8.11
CA VAL A 259 -5.62 14.97 -7.14
C VAL A 259 -5.81 13.47 -7.32
N VAL A 260 -5.92 12.98 -8.56
CA VAL A 260 -6.09 11.55 -8.85
C VAL A 260 -4.86 10.75 -8.43
N ARG A 261 -3.65 11.17 -8.83
CA ARG A 261 -2.37 10.59 -8.39
C ARG A 261 -2.31 10.48 -6.87
N THR A 262 -2.54 11.58 -6.16
CA THR A 262 -2.47 11.64 -4.69
C THR A 262 -3.46 10.65 -4.06
N LYS A 263 -4.69 10.62 -4.56
CA LYS A 263 -5.73 9.77 -3.98
C LYS A 263 -5.54 8.29 -4.31
N LEU A 264 -5.08 7.95 -5.52
CA LEU A 264 -4.70 6.59 -5.90
C LEU A 264 -3.50 6.12 -5.07
N THR A 265 -2.47 6.95 -4.90
CA THR A 265 -1.30 6.64 -4.06
C THR A 265 -1.72 6.36 -2.63
N ARG A 266 -2.56 7.22 -2.02
CA ARG A 266 -3.05 7.00 -0.66
C ARG A 266 -3.88 5.72 -0.50
N LYS A 267 -4.53 5.26 -1.56
CA LYS A 267 -5.40 4.08 -1.52
C LYS A 267 -4.64 2.80 -1.85
N PHE A 268 -3.77 2.85 -2.86
CA PHE A 268 -3.19 1.69 -3.53
C PHE A 268 -1.66 1.71 -3.57
N GLY A 269 -0.98 2.75 -3.10
CA GLY A 269 0.48 2.84 -3.15
C GLY A 269 1.09 3.20 -1.79
N ALA A 270 2.40 3.43 -1.80
CA ALA A 270 3.18 3.91 -0.67
C ALA A 270 3.53 5.40 -0.86
N GLN A 271 3.62 6.16 0.23
CA GLN A 271 4.07 7.55 0.15
C GLN A 271 5.59 7.62 0.14
N GLN A 272 6.10 8.66 -0.50
CA GLN A 272 7.54 8.94 -0.49
C GLN A 272 8.01 9.59 0.80
N HIS A 273 9.30 9.37 1.05
CA HIS A 273 10.01 10.04 2.09
C HIS A 273 10.25 11.51 1.70
N LYS A 274 10.52 12.39 2.68
CA LYS A 274 10.77 13.81 2.42
C LYS A 274 12.27 14.08 2.46
N PRO A 275 12.90 14.53 1.35
CA PRO A 275 14.35 14.78 1.32
C PRO A 275 14.83 15.68 2.45
N PHE A 276 14.03 16.69 2.81
CA PHE A 276 14.35 17.65 3.88
C PHE A 276 14.47 17.05 5.29
N HIS A 277 13.96 15.83 5.53
CA HIS A 277 14.11 15.19 6.84
C HIS A 277 15.58 14.88 7.18
N ILE A 278 16.41 14.56 6.18
CA ILE A 278 17.84 14.24 6.36
C ILE A 278 18.63 15.44 6.92
N PRO A 279 18.66 16.62 6.27
CA PRO A 279 19.37 17.76 6.80
C PRO A 279 18.77 18.25 8.11
N CYS A 280 17.45 18.10 8.31
CA CYS A 280 16.82 18.39 9.59
C CYS A 280 17.40 17.55 10.74
N LEU A 281 17.52 16.24 10.53
CA LEU A 281 18.09 15.33 11.52
C LEU A 281 19.57 15.63 11.77
N ILE A 282 20.37 15.83 10.71
CA ILE A 282 21.80 16.17 10.84
C ILE A 282 21.99 17.46 11.63
N ASN A 283 21.28 18.53 11.25
CA ASN A 283 21.38 19.82 11.96
C ASN A 283 20.94 19.70 13.43
N PHE A 284 19.86 18.95 13.69
CA PHE A 284 19.39 18.70 15.05
C PHE A 284 20.46 17.99 15.90
N LEU A 285 21.06 16.92 15.37
CA LEU A 285 22.08 16.14 16.07
C LEU A 285 23.34 16.97 16.33
N GLN A 286 23.83 17.66 15.30
CA GLN A 286 25.00 18.54 15.42
C GLN A 286 24.76 19.75 16.33
N THR A 287 23.52 20.19 16.51
CA THR A 287 23.20 21.30 17.41
C THR A 287 23.08 20.84 18.86
N ASN A 288 22.41 19.72 19.11
CA ASN A 288 22.06 19.27 20.46
C ASN A 288 23.08 18.31 21.08
N TYR A 289 23.96 17.71 20.27
CA TYR A 289 24.95 16.71 20.73
C TYR A 289 26.37 16.99 20.20
N LYS A 290 26.75 18.27 20.17
CA LYS A 290 28.03 18.80 19.65
C LYS A 290 29.28 18.06 20.09
N ASP A 291 29.26 17.47 21.28
CA ASP A 291 30.42 16.82 21.88
C ASP A 291 30.71 15.41 21.33
N SER A 292 29.91 14.91 20.37
CA SER A 292 29.97 13.51 19.93
C SER A 292 30.88 13.31 18.71
N PHE A 293 30.59 13.96 17.59
CA PHE A 293 31.42 14.10 16.37
C PHE A 293 30.64 14.90 15.32
N VAL A 294 31.32 15.36 14.27
CA VAL A 294 30.68 15.91 13.06
C VAL A 294 30.09 14.77 12.24
N ILE A 295 28.87 14.94 11.72
CA ILE A 295 28.22 13.90 10.91
C ILE A 295 28.70 14.03 9.47
N GLU A 296 29.73 13.25 9.13
CA GLU A 296 30.32 13.29 7.78
C GLU A 296 29.89 12.09 6.91
N SER A 297 29.27 11.07 7.49
CA SER A 297 28.82 9.88 6.76
C SER A 297 27.47 9.34 7.23
N TYR A 298 26.70 8.87 6.26
CA TYR A 298 25.31 8.43 6.41
C TYR A 298 25.11 7.04 5.79
N LEU A 299 24.64 6.08 6.60
CA LEU A 299 24.20 4.74 6.19
C LEU A 299 22.67 4.64 6.10
N ASP A 300 22.14 4.20 4.95
CA ASP A 300 20.73 3.92 4.73
C ASP A 300 20.49 2.45 4.34
N LEU A 301 19.94 1.67 5.26
CA LEU A 301 19.79 0.22 5.06
C LEU A 301 18.62 -0.16 4.13
N CYS A 302 17.80 0.80 3.69
CA CYS A 302 16.72 0.58 2.74
C CYS A 302 16.59 1.84 1.87
N ALA A 303 17.33 1.97 0.77
CA ALA A 303 17.44 3.24 0.03
C ALA A 303 16.11 3.76 -0.58
N GLY A 304 15.16 2.86 -0.89
CA GLY A 304 13.80 3.24 -1.30
C GLY A 304 13.79 4.06 -2.59
N TRP A 305 12.92 5.07 -2.71
CA TRP A 305 12.78 5.83 -3.96
C TRP A 305 13.88 6.88 -4.21
N GLY A 306 14.96 6.90 -3.44
CA GLY A 306 16.05 7.87 -3.62
C GLY A 306 15.80 9.25 -2.99
N ASP A 307 14.65 9.46 -2.34
CA ASP A 307 14.37 10.72 -1.62
C ASP A 307 15.43 10.99 -0.52
N ARG A 308 15.87 9.93 0.17
CA ARG A 308 16.93 9.99 1.19
C ARG A 308 18.30 10.25 0.59
N LEU A 309 18.60 9.68 -0.57
CA LEU A 309 19.80 10.00 -1.35
C LEU A 309 19.82 11.50 -1.71
N VAL A 310 18.71 12.05 -2.22
CA VAL A 310 18.58 13.49 -2.52
C VAL A 310 18.84 14.33 -1.25
N GLY A 311 18.23 13.96 -0.12
CA GLY A 311 18.47 14.61 1.16
C GLY A 311 19.93 14.53 1.62
N ALA A 312 20.61 13.39 1.39
CA ALA A 312 22.02 13.21 1.71
C ALA A 312 22.92 14.11 0.84
N LEU A 313 22.70 14.14 -0.48
CA LEU A 313 23.46 14.97 -1.40
C LEU A 313 23.33 16.46 -1.04
N ALA A 314 22.11 16.93 -0.75
CA ALA A 314 21.88 18.31 -0.32
C ALA A 314 22.48 18.62 1.06
N SER A 315 22.64 17.62 1.92
CA SER A 315 23.28 17.77 3.24
C SER A 315 24.80 17.90 3.17
N SER A 316 25.40 17.90 1.97
CA SER A 316 26.82 18.20 1.81
C SER A 316 27.19 19.60 2.31
N SER A 317 26.27 20.57 2.23
CA SER A 317 26.44 21.91 2.82
C SER A 317 26.52 21.89 4.36
N LEU A 318 26.04 20.82 5.00
CA LEU A 318 26.16 20.60 6.45
C LEU A 318 27.42 19.81 6.84
N GLY A 319 28.29 19.50 5.88
CA GLY A 319 29.52 18.74 6.09
C GLY A 319 29.41 17.24 5.83
N LEU A 320 28.26 16.75 5.34
CA LEU A 320 28.13 15.35 4.93
C LEU A 320 29.02 15.10 3.68
N LYS A 321 29.79 14.01 3.71
CA LYS A 321 30.75 13.65 2.64
C LYS A 321 30.45 12.31 2.00
N ARG A 322 29.67 11.45 2.67
CA ARG A 322 29.44 10.09 2.21
C ARG A 322 28.04 9.58 2.49
N TYR A 323 27.45 8.91 1.50
CA TYR A 323 26.22 8.14 1.60
C TYR A 323 26.48 6.69 1.20
N VAL A 324 26.24 5.78 2.13
CA VAL A 324 26.29 4.32 1.92
C VAL A 324 24.86 3.80 2.04
N ALA A 325 24.41 3.01 1.09
CA ALA A 325 23.07 2.45 1.15
C ALA A 325 22.99 1.06 0.54
N THR A 326 21.84 0.42 0.74
CA THR A 326 21.55 -0.88 0.14
C THR A 326 20.08 -0.96 -0.25
N ASP A 327 19.82 -1.56 -1.40
CA ASP A 327 18.47 -1.83 -1.89
C ASP A 327 18.46 -3.05 -2.83
N PRO A 328 17.68 -4.11 -2.53
CA PRO A 328 17.63 -5.31 -3.36
C PRO A 328 16.87 -5.12 -4.68
N ASN A 329 16.14 -4.01 -4.86
CA ASN A 329 15.34 -3.79 -6.07
C ASN A 329 16.23 -3.30 -7.22
N THR A 330 16.62 -4.19 -8.12
CA THR A 330 17.47 -3.87 -9.27
C THR A 330 16.88 -2.80 -10.21
N THR A 331 15.55 -2.63 -10.24
CA THR A 331 14.90 -1.74 -11.23
C THR A 331 15.11 -0.26 -10.95
N ILE A 332 15.34 0.11 -9.69
CA ILE A 332 15.48 1.52 -9.27
C ILE A 332 16.93 2.01 -9.28
N HIS A 333 17.91 1.12 -9.48
CA HIS A 333 19.34 1.49 -9.47
C HIS A 333 19.73 2.47 -10.58
N ALA A 334 19.08 2.38 -11.75
CA ALA A 334 19.28 3.36 -12.83
C ALA A 334 18.90 4.79 -12.37
N GLY A 335 17.81 4.92 -11.61
CA GLY A 335 17.40 6.21 -11.06
C GLY A 335 18.38 6.73 -9.99
N TYR A 336 18.97 5.85 -9.18
CA TYR A 336 20.02 6.27 -8.25
C TYR A 336 21.27 6.78 -8.98
N GLN A 337 21.68 6.10 -10.05
CA GLN A 337 22.81 6.52 -10.88
C GLN A 337 22.54 7.88 -11.52
N GLU A 338 21.32 8.11 -12.02
CA GLU A 338 20.95 9.40 -12.61
C GLU A 338 21.00 10.52 -11.57
N ILE A 339 20.36 10.35 -10.39
CA ILE A 339 20.41 11.32 -9.29
C ILE A 339 21.85 11.61 -8.89
N THR A 340 22.66 10.56 -8.73
CA THR A 340 24.07 10.68 -8.33
C THR A 340 24.89 11.41 -9.39
N SER A 341 24.73 11.05 -10.66
CA SER A 341 25.51 11.65 -11.76
C SER A 341 25.29 13.16 -11.87
N ARG A 342 24.09 13.63 -11.55
CA ARG A 342 23.69 15.02 -11.71
C ARG A 342 23.92 15.87 -10.48
N TYR A 343 23.59 15.34 -9.30
CA TYR A 343 23.50 16.14 -8.07
C TYR A 343 24.62 15.87 -7.07
N LYS A 344 25.50 14.89 -7.32
CA LYS A 344 26.59 14.56 -6.40
C LYS A 344 27.61 15.70 -6.34
N PRO A 345 27.84 16.32 -5.16
CA PRO A 345 28.86 17.34 -5.00
C PRO A 345 30.27 16.78 -5.24
N ALA A 346 31.21 17.66 -5.61
CA ALA A 346 32.61 17.26 -5.77
C ALA A 346 33.18 16.71 -4.45
N GLY A 347 33.87 15.57 -4.52
CA GLY A 347 34.43 14.90 -3.35
C GLY A 347 33.43 14.15 -2.47
N PHE A 348 32.12 14.18 -2.80
CA PHE A 348 31.12 13.38 -2.11
C PHE A 348 31.14 11.93 -2.64
N GLU A 349 31.07 10.96 -1.74
CA GLU A 349 31.04 9.53 -2.05
C GLU A 349 29.63 8.96 -1.94
N VAL A 350 29.19 8.25 -2.98
CA VAL A 350 27.89 7.55 -3.00
C VAL A 350 28.14 6.10 -3.34
N ILE A 351 27.75 5.21 -2.43
CA ILE A 351 27.84 3.75 -2.59
C ILE A 351 26.47 3.17 -2.31
N ILE A 352 25.89 2.48 -3.28
CA ILE A 352 24.58 1.83 -3.13
C ILE A 352 24.69 0.39 -3.61
N HIS A 353 24.52 -0.54 -2.68
CA HIS A 353 24.63 -1.97 -2.94
C HIS A 353 23.31 -2.53 -3.45
N THR A 354 23.34 -3.31 -4.54
CA THR A 354 22.15 -4.01 -5.07
C THR A 354 21.92 -5.32 -4.31
N LYS A 355 21.65 -5.22 -3.00
CA LYS A 355 21.60 -6.36 -2.08
C LYS A 355 20.55 -6.13 -1.00
N PRO A 356 19.93 -7.17 -0.43
CA PRO A 356 19.15 -7.01 0.79
C PRO A 356 20.10 -6.74 1.97
N MET A 357 19.69 -5.88 2.91
CA MET A 357 20.55 -5.44 4.02
C MET A 357 20.95 -6.58 4.97
N GLU A 358 20.13 -7.61 5.10
CA GLU A 358 20.42 -8.79 5.94
C GLU A 358 21.66 -9.55 5.46
N ASP A 359 21.94 -9.47 4.16
CA ASP A 359 23.03 -10.20 3.52
C ASP A 359 24.31 -9.36 3.47
N CYS A 360 24.24 -8.06 3.82
CA CYS A 360 25.39 -7.18 3.79
C CYS A 360 26.44 -7.57 4.83
N ASP A 361 27.71 -7.62 4.42
CA ASP A 361 28.83 -7.82 5.33
C ASP A 361 29.42 -6.49 5.82
N ILE A 362 30.42 -6.57 6.71
CA ILE A 362 31.03 -5.38 7.30
C ILE A 362 31.75 -4.50 6.28
N THR A 363 32.27 -5.07 5.18
CA THR A 363 32.97 -4.30 4.15
C THR A 363 31.99 -3.50 3.29
N GLU A 364 30.78 -4.02 3.11
CA GLU A 364 29.69 -3.31 2.42
C GLU A 364 29.08 -2.21 3.31
N LEU A 365 28.91 -2.47 4.61
CA LEU A 365 28.38 -1.50 5.58
C LEU A 365 29.39 -0.39 5.93
N CYS A 366 30.68 -0.73 5.95
CA CYS A 366 31.80 0.15 6.26
C CYS A 366 32.83 0.13 5.11
N PRO A 367 32.54 0.77 3.96
CA PRO A 367 33.47 0.84 2.84
C PRO A 367 34.84 1.39 3.28
N ASP A 368 35.92 0.75 2.81
CA ASP A 368 37.31 0.97 3.24
C ASP A 368 37.55 0.79 4.76
N GLY A 369 36.72 0.01 5.44
CA GLY A 369 36.79 -0.14 6.89
C GLY A 369 36.38 1.11 7.69
N LYS A 370 35.72 2.08 7.03
CA LYS A 370 35.30 3.33 7.67
C LYS A 370 33.83 3.23 8.10
N PRO A 371 33.51 3.16 9.40
CA PRO A 371 32.13 3.15 9.88
C PRO A 371 31.44 4.51 9.70
N ASN A 372 30.13 4.54 9.89
CA ASN A 372 29.29 5.70 9.64
C ASN A 372 28.91 6.45 10.92
N GLN A 373 28.71 7.76 10.83
CA GLN A 373 28.30 8.60 11.98
C GLN A 373 26.78 8.60 12.20
N LEU A 374 26.02 8.50 11.10
CA LEU A 374 24.58 8.44 11.10
C LEU A 374 24.12 7.18 10.36
N MET A 375 23.16 6.47 10.93
CA MET A 375 22.34 5.48 10.25
C MET A 375 20.90 5.97 10.34
N TYR A 376 20.26 6.18 9.20
CA TYR A 376 18.86 6.57 9.12
C TYR A 376 18.13 5.85 8.00
N THR A 377 16.98 5.24 8.30
CA THR A 377 16.18 4.57 7.28
C THR A 377 14.70 4.52 7.65
N SER A 378 13.85 4.26 6.65
CA SER A 378 12.46 3.83 6.80
C SER A 378 12.31 2.53 6.02
N PRO A 379 12.32 1.37 6.69
CA PRO A 379 12.27 0.09 6.01
C PRO A 379 10.83 -0.25 5.56
N PRO A 380 10.66 -1.18 4.60
CA PRO A 380 9.35 -1.64 4.15
C PRO A 380 8.48 -2.17 5.29
N TYR A 381 7.20 -1.82 5.31
CA TYR A 381 6.28 -2.33 6.32
C TYR A 381 5.71 -3.69 5.88
N PHE A 382 5.74 -4.67 6.79
CA PHE A 382 5.39 -6.07 6.51
C PHE A 382 4.12 -6.26 5.64
N GLY A 383 3.00 -5.63 5.99
CA GLY A 383 1.72 -5.79 5.29
C GLY A 383 1.40 -4.72 4.25
N LEU A 384 2.18 -3.63 4.16
CA LEU A 384 1.79 -2.42 3.42
C LEU A 384 2.67 -2.10 2.23
N GLU A 385 3.94 -2.50 2.19
CA GLU A 385 4.88 -2.10 1.13
C GLU A 385 5.52 -3.32 0.44
N LYS A 386 4.80 -3.94 -0.51
CA LYS A 386 5.29 -5.13 -1.20
C LYS A 386 5.92 -4.79 -2.53
N TYR A 387 7.20 -4.42 -2.49
CA TYR A 387 7.98 -4.13 -3.69
C TYR A 387 8.21 -5.38 -4.55
N GLN A 388 8.66 -5.18 -5.79
CA GLN A 388 8.99 -6.28 -6.70
C GLN A 388 10.38 -6.88 -6.38
N GLY A 389 10.60 -8.12 -6.82
CA GLY A 389 11.86 -8.85 -6.67
C GLY A 389 11.80 -9.94 -5.59
N ALA A 390 12.48 -11.06 -5.82
CA ALA A 390 12.46 -12.22 -4.91
C ALA A 390 13.13 -11.96 -3.55
N ASN A 391 14.05 -10.99 -3.51
CA ASN A 391 14.85 -10.66 -2.32
C ASN A 391 14.15 -9.66 -1.36
N GLN A 392 12.87 -9.37 -1.58
CA GLN A 392 12.11 -8.46 -0.73
C GLN A 392 11.74 -9.13 0.60
N SER A 393 11.80 -8.38 1.70
CA SER A 393 11.67 -8.92 3.06
C SER A 393 10.34 -9.64 3.30
N TYR A 394 9.23 -9.16 2.72
CA TYR A 394 7.92 -9.81 2.86
C TYR A 394 7.80 -11.15 2.12
N LEU A 395 8.69 -11.43 1.15
CA LEU A 395 8.76 -12.73 0.46
C LEU A 395 9.68 -13.70 1.19
N ARG A 396 10.83 -13.19 1.70
CA ARG A 396 11.79 -13.98 2.48
C ARG A 396 11.21 -14.42 3.83
N TYR A 397 10.40 -13.55 4.46
CA TYR A 397 9.84 -13.76 5.79
C TYR A 397 8.31 -13.63 5.75
N MET A 398 7.62 -14.75 5.50
CA MET A 398 6.19 -14.73 5.17
C MET A 398 5.24 -14.47 6.35
N SER A 399 5.72 -14.55 7.59
CA SER A 399 4.93 -14.25 8.80
C SER A 399 5.49 -13.04 9.52
N TYR A 400 4.63 -12.30 10.23
CA TYR A 400 5.06 -11.09 10.92
C TYR A 400 6.15 -11.36 11.97
N ASN A 401 6.03 -12.45 12.75
CA ASN A 401 7.02 -12.77 13.76
C ASN A 401 8.39 -13.10 13.14
N VAL A 402 8.41 -13.89 12.07
CA VAL A 402 9.65 -14.20 11.34
C VAL A 402 10.22 -12.92 10.72
N TRP A 403 9.38 -12.08 10.11
CA TRP A 403 9.81 -10.80 9.55
C TRP A 403 10.37 -9.87 10.62
N LYS A 404 9.74 -9.79 11.79
CA LYS A 404 10.21 -8.98 12.91
C LYS A 404 11.61 -9.43 13.36
N GLU A 405 11.80 -10.73 13.54
CA GLU A 405 13.06 -11.28 14.04
C GLU A 405 14.18 -11.27 12.99
N GLN A 406 13.87 -11.67 11.76
CA GLN A 406 14.85 -11.88 10.69
C GLN A 406 15.08 -10.65 9.80
N PHE A 407 14.19 -9.64 9.87
CA PHE A 407 14.36 -8.39 9.14
C PHE A 407 14.43 -7.18 10.06
N LEU A 408 13.39 -6.90 10.86
CA LEU A 408 13.36 -5.65 11.65
C LEU A 408 14.47 -5.61 12.71
N TYR A 409 14.69 -6.70 13.43
CA TYR A 409 15.75 -6.77 14.46
C TYR A 409 17.14 -6.91 13.84
N VAL A 410 17.26 -7.63 12.72
CA VAL A 410 18.50 -7.69 11.93
C VAL A 410 18.88 -6.32 11.39
N LEU A 411 17.93 -5.49 10.98
CA LEU A 411 18.18 -4.10 10.56
C LEU A 411 18.89 -3.30 11.65
N VAL A 412 18.43 -3.40 12.90
CA VAL A 412 19.08 -2.74 14.04
C VAL A 412 20.49 -3.30 14.26
N GLN A 413 20.69 -4.61 14.11
CA GLN A 413 22.02 -5.22 14.24
C GLN A 413 22.98 -4.75 13.14
N GLN A 414 22.53 -4.69 11.88
CA GLN A 414 23.32 -4.18 10.76
C GLN A 414 23.65 -2.70 10.94
N ALA A 415 22.69 -1.92 11.44
CA ALA A 415 22.92 -0.52 11.76
C ALA A 415 24.02 -0.35 12.81
N ILE A 416 24.00 -1.14 13.89
CA ILE A 416 25.05 -1.12 14.92
C ILE A 416 26.42 -1.47 14.31
N LYS A 417 26.50 -2.51 13.46
CA LYS A 417 27.76 -2.90 12.79
C LYS A 417 28.31 -1.79 11.89
N GLY A 418 27.43 -1.06 11.22
CA GLY A 418 27.77 0.02 10.30
C GLY A 418 28.06 1.36 10.97
N LEU A 419 27.88 1.48 12.29
CA LEU A 419 28.03 2.73 13.04
C LEU A 419 29.36 2.81 13.80
N VAL A 420 29.92 4.02 13.85
CA VAL A 420 31.05 4.34 14.74
C VAL A 420 30.57 4.38 16.19
N LEU A 421 31.41 4.04 17.16
CA LEU A 421 31.11 4.24 18.58
C LEU A 421 30.69 5.70 18.84
N GLY A 422 29.56 5.89 19.53
CA GLY A 422 28.92 7.19 19.72
C GLY A 422 27.94 7.58 18.61
N GLY A 423 27.89 6.82 17.51
CA GLY A 423 27.05 6.93 16.31
C GLY A 423 25.57 7.10 16.59
N TYR A 424 24.82 7.68 15.66
CA TYR A 424 23.37 7.84 15.78
C TYR A 424 22.61 6.85 14.89
N LEU A 425 21.65 6.17 15.50
CA LEU A 425 20.67 5.32 14.84
C LEU A 425 19.33 6.05 14.84
N ALA A 426 18.73 6.22 13.66
CA ALA A 426 17.37 6.72 13.52
C ALA A 426 16.55 5.79 12.61
N ILE A 427 15.38 5.37 13.06
CA ILE A 427 14.51 4.46 12.28
C ILE A 427 13.10 5.00 12.27
N GLU A 428 12.59 5.33 11.08
CA GLU A 428 11.20 5.73 10.88
C GLU A 428 10.34 4.50 10.62
N MET A 429 9.36 4.27 11.49
CA MET A 429 8.41 3.17 11.36
C MET A 429 7.00 3.61 11.65
N GLY A 430 6.07 2.98 10.93
CA GLY A 430 4.66 3.20 11.12
C GLY A 430 3.88 1.97 11.55
N ARG A 431 2.70 2.23 12.10
CA ARG A 431 1.72 1.20 12.45
C ARG A 431 1.13 0.61 11.19
N ASP A 432 1.13 -0.72 11.15
CA ASP A 432 0.27 -1.48 10.25
C ASP A 432 -1.02 -1.83 10.99
N LYS A 433 -2.14 -1.95 10.28
CA LYS A 433 -3.53 -1.97 10.80
C LYS A 433 -3.70 -2.65 12.17
N ASN A 434 -3.18 -3.87 12.30
CA ASN A 434 -3.32 -4.72 13.49
C ASN A 434 -1.97 -5.03 14.16
N ILE A 435 -0.89 -4.38 13.73
CA ILE A 435 0.48 -4.70 14.14
C ILE A 435 1.16 -3.43 14.62
N ASP A 436 1.53 -3.40 15.90
CA ASP A 436 2.26 -2.28 16.50
C ASP A 436 3.77 -2.42 16.26
N ILE A 437 4.17 -2.36 14.99
CA ILE A 437 5.58 -2.44 14.58
C ILE A 437 6.45 -1.39 15.32
N PRO A 438 6.01 -0.12 15.49
CA PRO A 438 6.75 0.86 16.29
C PRO A 438 6.95 0.42 17.74
N GLY A 439 5.91 -0.15 18.37
CA GLY A 439 6.00 -0.69 19.74
C GLY A 439 7.01 -1.83 19.86
N ASP A 440 6.99 -2.77 18.91
CA ASP A 440 7.93 -3.90 18.84
C ASP A 440 9.39 -3.44 18.62
N LEU A 441 9.60 -2.42 17.77
CA LEU A 441 10.91 -1.79 17.55
C LEU A 441 11.40 -1.11 18.84
N ASN A 442 10.55 -0.31 19.48
CA ASN A 442 10.90 0.38 20.73
C ASN A 442 11.25 -0.60 21.85
N SER A 443 10.50 -1.70 21.98
CA SER A 443 10.80 -2.76 22.95
C SER A 443 12.17 -3.39 22.69
N TYR A 444 12.52 -3.62 21.42
CA TYR A 444 13.84 -4.16 21.07
C TYR A 444 14.98 -3.16 21.32
N LEU A 445 14.81 -1.90 20.90
CA LEU A 445 15.81 -0.85 21.10
C LEU A 445 16.11 -0.63 22.60
N SER A 446 15.08 -0.59 23.45
CA SER A 446 15.23 -0.40 24.90
C SER A 446 15.93 -1.56 25.64
N LYS A 447 15.93 -2.77 25.04
CA LYS A 447 16.64 -3.94 25.58
C LYS A 447 18.07 -4.07 25.03
N CYS A 448 18.40 -3.32 23.99
CA CYS A 448 19.70 -3.40 23.35
C CYS A 448 20.75 -2.69 24.21
N LYS A 449 21.62 -3.46 24.88
CA LYS A 449 22.67 -2.92 25.77
C LYS A 449 23.66 -1.98 25.07
N PHE A 450 23.76 -2.09 23.75
CA PHE A 450 24.69 -1.30 22.93
C PHE A 450 24.09 0.03 22.48
N LEU A 451 22.80 0.26 22.71
CA LEU A 451 22.09 1.46 22.29
C LEU A 451 21.51 2.17 23.52
N THR A 452 21.72 3.48 23.58
CA THR A 452 20.97 4.36 24.46
C THR A 452 19.89 5.04 23.66
N VAL A 453 18.62 4.70 23.91
CA VAL A 453 17.48 5.38 23.29
C VAL A 453 17.45 6.83 23.78
N LEU A 454 17.50 7.78 22.86
CA LEU A 454 17.53 9.21 23.16
C LEU A 454 16.13 9.82 23.07
N HIS A 455 15.43 9.56 21.97
CA HIS A 455 14.16 10.21 21.70
C HIS A 455 13.30 9.46 20.67
N SER A 456 12.07 9.94 20.48
CA SER A 456 11.15 9.49 19.45
C SER A 456 10.38 10.68 18.87
N PHE A 457 10.50 10.93 17.56
CA PHE A 457 9.77 12.00 16.88
C PHE A 457 8.43 11.48 16.36
N TYR A 458 7.31 12.03 16.85
CA TYR A 458 5.96 11.66 16.40
C TYR A 458 5.42 12.67 15.40
N GLN A 459 4.71 12.23 14.37
CA GLN A 459 4.00 13.13 13.45
C GLN A 459 2.62 13.55 14.03
N LYS A 460 2.44 14.84 14.35
CA LYS A 460 1.24 15.43 15.02
C LYS A 460 -0.10 15.08 14.36
N ASN A 461 -0.14 14.86 13.05
CA ASN A 461 -1.37 14.57 12.29
C ASN A 461 -1.51 13.11 11.85
N HIS A 462 -0.49 12.29 12.14
CA HIS A 462 -0.46 10.87 11.82
C HIS A 462 0.04 10.13 13.07
N GLN A 463 -0.88 9.67 13.93
CA GLN A 463 -0.57 8.77 15.06
C GLN A 463 0.02 7.41 14.62
N ASN A 464 0.40 7.30 13.34
CA ASN A 464 0.78 6.06 12.69
C ASN A 464 2.24 6.01 12.30
N SER A 465 3.07 7.05 12.44
CA SER A 465 4.53 6.93 12.20
C SER A 465 5.37 7.67 13.24
N CYS A 466 6.50 7.06 13.59
CA CYS A 466 7.44 7.52 14.60
C CYS A 466 8.87 7.28 14.12
N THR A 467 9.74 8.27 14.32
CA THR A 467 11.18 8.11 14.13
C THR A 467 11.85 7.92 15.47
N TYR A 468 12.32 6.71 15.76
CA TYR A 468 13.08 6.38 16.96
C TYR A 468 14.52 6.81 16.78
N LEU A 469 15.09 7.51 17.76
CA LEU A 469 16.47 7.96 17.79
C LEU A 469 17.20 7.31 18.96
N ALA A 470 18.32 6.65 18.67
CA ALA A 470 19.21 6.05 19.66
C ALA A 470 20.67 6.40 19.35
N ARG A 471 21.51 6.31 20.36
CA ARG A 471 22.96 6.46 20.26
C ARG A 471 23.63 5.10 20.47
N PHE A 472 24.56 4.75 19.60
CA PHE A 472 25.41 3.57 19.79
C PHE A 472 26.47 3.89 20.87
N THR A 473 26.38 3.20 22.01
CA THR A 473 27.25 3.41 23.18
C THR A 473 28.32 2.34 23.34
N GLY A 474 28.33 1.31 22.48
CA GLY A 474 29.30 0.22 22.51
C GLY A 474 28.98 -0.87 23.54
N ASP A 475 29.51 -2.08 23.27
CA ASP A 475 30.46 -2.87 24.07
C ASP A 475 30.55 -4.28 23.42
N TYR A 476 31.26 -4.39 22.28
CA TYR A 476 31.17 -5.53 21.36
C TYR A 476 31.88 -6.77 21.93
N SER A 477 31.17 -7.60 22.70
CA SER A 477 31.43 -9.04 22.70
C SER A 477 30.40 -9.69 21.78
N ILE A 478 30.87 -10.36 20.72
CA ILE A 478 30.04 -11.18 19.83
C ILE A 478 29.56 -12.38 20.65
N GLU A 479 28.54 -12.20 21.48
CA GLU A 479 27.70 -13.31 21.90
C GLU A 479 26.47 -13.33 21.02
N LYS A 480 26.17 -14.52 20.51
CA LYS A 480 25.05 -14.80 19.61
C LYS A 480 23.77 -14.10 20.10
N PRO A 481 22.90 -13.63 19.20
CA PRO A 481 21.64 -13.02 19.60
C PRO A 481 20.88 -13.98 20.52
N PHE A 482 20.22 -13.42 21.55
CA PHE A 482 19.21 -14.12 22.33
C PHE A 482 18.08 -14.54 21.38
N LEU A 483 18.23 -15.69 20.75
CA LEU A 483 17.11 -16.47 20.26
C LEU A 483 16.54 -17.18 21.48
N HIS A 484 15.47 -16.64 22.05
CA HIS A 484 14.51 -17.51 22.74
C HIS A 484 13.86 -18.37 21.65
N VAL A 485 14.54 -19.46 21.30
CA VAL A 485 13.86 -20.60 20.69
C VAL A 485 13.13 -21.26 21.85
N ASP A 486 11.83 -21.03 21.98
CA ASP A 486 11.01 -22.08 22.59
C ASP A 486 11.19 -23.28 21.67
N GLU A 487 11.99 -24.25 22.10
CA GLU A 487 12.21 -25.48 21.34
C GLU A 487 10.85 -26.06 20.96
N PRO A 488 10.57 -26.27 19.66
CA PRO A 488 9.38 -27.01 19.29
C PRO A 488 9.54 -28.41 19.89
N LYS A 489 8.61 -28.80 20.76
CA LYS A 489 8.52 -30.17 21.29
C LYS A 489 8.61 -31.12 20.11
N ALA A 490 9.75 -31.80 20.00
CA ALA A 490 9.98 -32.81 18.99
C ALA A 490 8.92 -33.90 19.14
N ILE A 491 8.02 -34.01 18.15
CA ILE A 491 7.22 -35.20 17.96
C ILE A 491 8.16 -36.26 17.38
N ASN A 492 8.86 -36.96 18.27
CA ASN A 492 9.54 -38.19 17.92
C ASN A 492 8.49 -39.28 17.77
N ASN A 493 8.14 -39.62 16.53
CA ASN A 493 7.49 -40.88 16.20
C ASN A 493 7.93 -41.31 14.81
N VAL A 494 9.14 -41.87 14.70
CA VAL A 494 9.41 -43.09 13.94
C VAL A 494 10.67 -43.72 14.57
N GLN A 495 10.50 -44.80 15.33
CA GLN A 495 11.57 -45.77 15.50
C GLN A 495 11.11 -47.11 14.95
N SER A 496 11.91 -47.56 13.99
CA SER A 496 11.91 -48.86 13.36
C SER A 496 11.97 -49.99 14.38
N ALA A 497 11.18 -51.02 14.09
CA ALA A 497 11.22 -52.31 14.75
C ALA A 497 12.60 -52.98 14.59
N VAL A 498 13.25 -53.29 15.72
CA VAL A 498 14.17 -54.42 15.83
C VAL A 498 13.92 -55.10 17.18
N ASN A 499 13.60 -56.39 17.10
CA ASN A 499 13.40 -57.33 18.22
C ASN A 499 14.60 -57.39 19.18
N GLN A 500 14.34 -57.55 20.47
CA GLN A 500 14.63 -58.78 21.24
C GLN A 500 14.37 -58.54 22.75
N ASN A 501 13.61 -59.47 23.36
CA ASN A 501 13.67 -60.04 24.72
C ASN A 501 14.08 -59.08 25.89
N SER A 502 13.36 -58.94 27.00
CA SER A 502 12.65 -59.91 27.82
C SER A 502 11.85 -59.20 28.93
N GLU A 503 10.68 -59.76 29.24
CA GLU A 503 9.80 -59.54 30.42
C GLU A 503 10.51 -59.68 31.80
N PRO A 504 9.80 -59.48 32.96
CA PRO A 504 8.54 -58.75 33.24
C PRO A 504 8.63 -57.83 34.48
N VAL A 505 7.54 -57.15 34.87
CA VAL A 505 6.85 -57.28 36.19
C VAL A 505 6.02 -56.03 36.56
N GLU A 506 4.73 -56.30 36.85
CA GLU A 506 3.73 -55.64 37.73
C GLU A 506 3.32 -54.17 37.47
N GLN A 507 2.05 -53.85 37.16
CA GLN A 507 0.73 -54.04 37.80
C GLN A 507 0.23 -52.77 38.53
N ASN A 508 -1.06 -52.49 38.27
CA ASN A 508 -2.03 -51.69 39.02
C ASN A 508 -2.01 -50.17 38.78
N GLU A 509 -2.95 -49.67 37.97
CA GLU A 509 -4.30 -49.22 38.36
C GLU A 509 -4.28 -47.89 39.12
N LEU A 510 -4.90 -46.84 38.54
CA LEU A 510 -5.78 -45.92 39.28
C LEU A 510 -6.62 -45.05 38.33
N VAL A 511 -7.89 -45.46 38.25
CA VAL A 511 -9.11 -44.66 38.48
C VAL A 511 -9.41 -43.45 37.57
N VAL A 512 -10.47 -43.68 36.81
CA VAL A 512 -11.44 -42.77 36.19
C VAL A 512 -11.98 -41.75 37.20
N ALA A 513 -11.97 -40.46 36.81
CA ALA A 513 -12.94 -39.48 37.29
C ALA A 513 -13.56 -38.75 36.10
N SER A 514 -14.79 -39.14 35.82
CA SER A 514 -15.74 -38.51 34.91
C SER A 514 -16.20 -37.15 35.44
N ASN A 515 -16.35 -36.16 34.57
CA ASN A 515 -17.53 -35.30 34.61
C ASN A 515 -17.88 -34.78 33.22
N SER A 516 -19.01 -35.27 32.74
CA SER A 516 -19.75 -34.92 31.54
C SER A 516 -20.49 -33.60 31.71
N ASN A 517 -20.61 -32.81 30.64
CA ASN A 517 -21.90 -32.32 30.12
C ASN A 517 -21.69 -31.49 28.86
N LEU A 518 -21.94 -32.09 27.69
CA LEU A 518 -22.26 -31.37 26.45
C LEU A 518 -23.25 -32.22 25.66
N SER A 519 -24.48 -31.70 25.55
CA SER A 519 -25.60 -32.36 24.89
C SER A 519 -25.41 -32.36 23.37
N TYR A 520 -25.58 -33.53 22.77
CA TYR A 520 -25.68 -33.73 21.32
C TYR A 520 -27.12 -33.52 20.83
N LYS A 521 -27.28 -32.81 19.71
CA LYS A 521 -28.32 -33.09 18.71
C LYS A 521 -27.63 -33.28 17.36
N LYS A 522 -27.93 -34.42 16.72
CA LYS A 522 -27.26 -35.00 15.55
C LYS A 522 -28.16 -34.85 14.30
N ARG A 523 -27.50 -34.81 13.13
CA ARG A 523 -27.96 -35.07 11.72
C ARG A 523 -28.36 -33.82 10.92
N LYS A 524 -27.93 -33.62 9.67
CA LYS A 524 -27.36 -34.49 8.61
C LYS A 524 -26.64 -33.60 7.58
N GLY A 525 -25.47 -34.00 7.08
CA GLY A 525 -24.80 -33.34 5.94
C GLY A 525 -23.30 -33.66 5.89
N ILE A 526 -22.87 -34.33 4.83
CA ILE A 526 -21.56 -34.96 4.63
C ILE A 526 -20.45 -33.89 4.58
N ILE A 527 -19.38 -34.06 5.39
CA ILE A 527 -18.17 -33.23 5.37
C ILE A 527 -17.09 -34.01 4.61
N SER A 528 -16.65 -33.48 3.46
CA SER A 528 -15.41 -33.88 2.82
C SER A 528 -14.24 -33.20 3.54
N PHE A 529 -13.35 -34.00 4.13
CA PHE A 529 -12.08 -33.54 4.70
C PHE A 529 -10.99 -33.70 3.66
N PHE A 530 -10.46 -32.59 3.14
CA PHE A 530 -9.06 -32.43 2.71
C PHE A 530 -8.73 -30.93 2.71
N SER A 531 -7.64 -30.54 3.38
CA SER A 531 -7.16 -29.16 3.41
C SER A 531 -6.41 -28.83 2.11
N GLN A 532 -6.37 -27.56 1.72
CA GLN A 532 -5.68 -27.10 0.50
C GLN A 532 -4.17 -27.43 0.47
N ASP A 533 -3.58 -27.81 1.60
CA ASP A 533 -2.17 -28.15 1.72
C ASP A 533 -1.85 -29.56 1.19
N GLU A 534 -2.78 -30.51 1.27
CA GLU A 534 -2.52 -31.88 0.81
C GLU A 534 -2.52 -32.01 -0.73
N ASN A 535 -3.36 -31.21 -1.41
CA ASN A 535 -3.36 -31.13 -2.88
C ASN A 535 -2.07 -30.51 -3.45
N LYS A 536 -1.38 -29.66 -2.70
CA LYS A 536 -0.08 -29.08 -3.11
C LYS A 536 1.05 -30.09 -2.99
N ILE A 537 1.04 -30.93 -1.96
CA ILE A 537 2.07 -31.95 -1.73
C ILE A 537 2.02 -33.04 -2.81
N VAL A 538 0.81 -33.46 -3.21
CA VAL A 538 0.62 -34.42 -4.32
C VAL A 538 1.09 -33.84 -5.65
N SER A 539 0.77 -32.57 -5.94
CA SER A 539 1.21 -31.88 -7.18
C SER A 539 2.73 -31.70 -7.26
N GLN A 540 3.40 -31.40 -6.15
CA GLN A 540 4.86 -31.26 -6.10
C GLN A 540 5.57 -32.61 -6.21
N SER A 541 5.01 -33.67 -5.63
CA SER A 541 5.55 -35.02 -5.73
C SER A 541 5.42 -35.59 -7.14
N MET A 542 4.29 -35.34 -7.83
CA MET A 542 4.13 -35.74 -9.23
C MET A 542 5.04 -34.97 -10.20
N LYS A 543 5.31 -33.68 -9.95
CA LYS A 543 6.30 -32.91 -10.72
C LYS A 543 7.71 -33.47 -10.58
N LYS A 544 8.09 -33.89 -9.36
CA LYS A 544 9.40 -34.50 -9.10
C LYS A 544 9.56 -35.84 -9.84
N ILE A 545 8.54 -36.69 -9.81
CA ILE A 545 8.56 -37.99 -10.51
C ILE A 545 8.58 -37.81 -12.04
N ALA A 546 7.92 -36.79 -12.58
CA ALA A 546 7.92 -36.52 -14.02
C ALA A 546 9.29 -36.00 -14.53
N LEU A 547 9.96 -35.15 -13.76
CA LEU A 547 11.30 -34.62 -14.07
C LEU A 547 12.41 -35.68 -13.94
N GLU A 548 12.28 -36.60 -12.98
CA GLU A 548 13.25 -37.68 -12.77
C GLU A 548 13.21 -38.75 -13.88
N ASN A 549 12.08 -38.91 -14.57
CA ASN A 549 11.92 -39.92 -15.63
C ASN A 549 12.08 -39.38 -17.07
N ASN A 550 12.09 -38.05 -17.28
CA ASN A 550 12.27 -37.49 -18.62
C ASN A 550 12.91 -36.07 -18.60
N PRO A 551 14.25 -35.96 -18.69
CA PRO A 551 14.98 -34.71 -18.46
C PRO A 551 14.77 -33.62 -19.55
N GLY A 552 13.95 -33.88 -20.57
CA GLY A 552 13.56 -32.91 -21.62
C GLY A 552 12.15 -32.33 -21.48
N PHE A 553 11.41 -32.60 -20.40
CA PHE A 553 10.03 -32.15 -20.25
C PHE A 553 9.93 -30.65 -19.89
N ASP A 554 9.45 -29.82 -20.82
CA ASP A 554 9.17 -28.39 -20.60
C ASP A 554 7.81 -28.19 -19.90
N ALA A 555 7.84 -27.82 -18.62
CA ALA A 555 6.66 -27.68 -17.77
C ALA A 555 5.78 -26.43 -18.07
N ARG A 556 5.92 -25.79 -19.23
CA ARG A 556 5.17 -24.57 -19.60
C ARG A 556 3.89 -24.80 -20.40
N LEU A 557 3.55 -26.04 -20.78
CA LEU A 557 2.33 -26.33 -21.54
C LEU A 557 1.50 -27.40 -20.85
N SER A 558 0.42 -26.96 -20.20
CA SER A 558 -0.91 -27.60 -20.03
C SER A 558 -1.49 -27.41 -18.61
N PHE A 559 -2.35 -26.39 -18.47
CA PHE A 559 -3.44 -26.41 -17.50
C PHE A 559 -4.68 -26.85 -18.27
N PHE A 560 -5.17 -28.05 -18.03
CA PHE A 560 -6.53 -28.44 -18.41
C PHE A 560 -7.36 -28.68 -17.15
N GLU A 561 -8.50 -27.98 -17.08
CA GLU A 561 -9.52 -28.17 -16.05
C GLU A 561 -10.01 -29.61 -16.04
N VAL A 562 -9.83 -30.31 -14.93
CA VAL A 562 -10.58 -31.53 -14.64
C VAL A 562 -11.97 -31.08 -14.22
N ARG A 563 -12.95 -31.19 -15.13
CA ARG A 563 -14.37 -31.02 -14.78
C ARG A 563 -14.81 -32.17 -13.87
N GLU A 564 -15.52 -31.81 -12.80
CA GLU A 564 -16.15 -32.74 -11.87
C GLU A 564 -17.06 -33.73 -12.61
N GLY A 565 -16.74 -35.02 -12.52
CA GLY A 565 -17.60 -36.09 -13.02
C GLY A 565 -16.86 -37.32 -13.55
N ALA A 566 -16.06 -37.99 -12.72
CA ALA A 566 -15.64 -39.36 -13.00
C ALA A 566 -15.46 -40.12 -11.67
N THR A 567 -16.10 -41.27 -11.58
CA THR A 567 -16.16 -42.15 -10.41
C THR A 567 -14.83 -42.85 -10.15
N ASN A 568 -14.40 -42.85 -8.89
CA ASN A 568 -13.16 -43.43 -8.40
C ASN A 568 -13.02 -44.93 -8.72
N THR A 569 -12.15 -45.30 -9.67
CA THR A 569 -11.38 -46.55 -9.60
C THR A 569 -10.00 -46.38 -10.24
N GLU A 570 -9.00 -47.04 -9.66
CA GLU A 570 -7.58 -47.03 -10.05
C GLU A 570 -7.34 -47.54 -11.50
N GLN A 571 -8.30 -48.27 -12.06
CA GLN A 571 -8.28 -48.77 -13.44
C GLN A 571 -8.56 -47.69 -14.50
N ASP A 572 -9.27 -46.60 -14.17
CA ASP A 572 -9.54 -45.51 -15.12
C ASP A 572 -8.32 -44.59 -15.32
N LEU A 573 -7.47 -44.47 -14.30
CA LEU A 573 -6.21 -43.71 -14.34
C LEU A 573 -5.15 -44.36 -15.25
N GLN A 574 -5.09 -45.69 -15.34
CA GLN A 574 -4.16 -46.39 -16.25
C GLN A 574 -4.58 -46.28 -17.73
N LYS A 575 -5.89 -46.16 -18.02
CA LYS A 575 -6.38 -46.01 -19.40
C LYS A 575 -6.16 -44.62 -19.99
N HIS A 576 -6.07 -43.56 -19.17
CA HIS A 576 -5.79 -42.22 -19.68
C HIS A 576 -4.29 -41.97 -19.95
N THR A 577 -3.39 -42.62 -19.21
CA THR A 577 -1.95 -42.49 -19.42
C THR A 577 -1.48 -43.17 -20.72
N ILE A 578 -2.16 -44.20 -21.20
CA ILE A 578 -1.82 -44.90 -22.47
C ILE A 578 -2.38 -44.18 -23.71
N ARG A 579 -3.22 -43.15 -23.56
CA ARG A 579 -3.78 -42.40 -24.70
C ARG A 579 -3.06 -41.07 -24.99
N LEU A 580 -2.03 -40.75 -24.21
CA LEU A 580 -1.22 -39.52 -24.28
C LEU A 580 0.29 -39.77 -24.43
N LEU A 581 0.69 -41.04 -24.57
CA LEU A 581 1.95 -41.48 -25.20
C LEU A 581 1.64 -41.91 -26.63
#